data_AF-A0A914FSY4-F1
#
_entry.id   AF-A0A914FSY4-F1
#
_cell.length_a   1.000
_cell.length_b   1.000
_cell.length_c   1.000
_cell.angle_alpha   90.00
_cell.angle_beta   90.00
_cell.angle_gamma   90.00
#
_symmetry.space_group_name_H-M   'P 1'
#
loop_
_entity.id
_entity.type
_entity.pdbx_description
1 polymer ?
#
loop_
_entity_poly.entity_id
_entity_poly.type
_entity_poly.pdbx_seq_one_letter_code
_entity_poly.pdbx_strand_id
1 'polypeptide(L)'
;MNEYFSCPHLTPASYDSSYGINNARIAIVMAVAKASDYEEFVYAINATKCYAAHFGYQMHIIELYENHELEKNCNHTHLFFKRHCALAWLMESNRLTIDYALYLDADMGVINPCHTIQEYVVKDVRVHLTFYERYFNVQFAAGSYIAK
;
A
#
# COMPACT_ATOMS: atom_id res chain seq x y z
N MET A 1 14.67 26.26 -7.40
CA MET A 1 13.45 25.62 -6.86
C MET A 1 13.69 24.12 -6.91
N ASN A 2 13.89 23.34 -5.85
CA ASN A 2 13.73 23.52 -4.41
C ASN A 2 14.72 22.59 -3.68
N GLU A 3 15.51 23.13 -2.75
CA GLU A 3 16.34 22.39 -1.78
C GLU A 3 15.53 21.94 -0.53
N TYR A 4 14.22 21.66 -0.67
CA TYR A 4 13.32 21.58 0.50
C TYR A 4 12.84 20.18 0.93
N PHE A 5 13.40 19.09 0.40
CA PHE A 5 13.21 17.75 0.98
C PHE A 5 14.55 17.03 1.12
N SER A 6 15.47 17.63 1.88
CA SER A 6 16.59 16.85 2.43
C SER A 6 16.04 16.07 3.62
N CYS A 7 15.94 14.74 3.48
CA CYS A 7 15.61 13.85 4.58
C CYS A 7 16.85 13.69 5.46
N PRO A 8 16.95 14.37 6.63
CA PRO A 8 18.21 14.47 7.38
C PRO A 8 18.67 13.13 7.97
N HIS A 9 17.78 12.14 7.97
CA HIS A 9 17.99 10.79 8.52
C HIS A 9 18.13 9.69 7.47
N LEU A 10 18.12 10.02 6.17
CA LEU A 10 18.62 9.09 5.14
C LEU A 10 20.16 9.10 5.10
N THR A 11 20.82 9.16 6.26
CA THR A 11 22.09 8.46 6.41
C THR A 11 21.77 6.97 6.24
N PRO A 12 22.62 6.16 5.58
CA PRO A 12 22.41 4.71 5.57
C PRO A 12 22.20 4.30 7.02
N ALA A 13 20.98 3.86 7.36
CA ALA A 13 20.68 3.39 8.70
C ALA A 13 21.81 2.44 9.06
N SER A 14 22.46 2.69 10.20
CA SER A 14 23.52 1.84 10.74
C SER A 14 23.13 0.39 10.49
N TYR A 15 23.92 -0.23 9.60
CA TYR A 15 23.69 -1.52 8.98
C TYR A 15 23.51 -2.58 10.08
N ASP A 16 22.26 -2.84 10.46
CA ASP A 16 21.88 -3.98 11.29
C ASP A 16 21.44 -5.13 10.37
N SER A 17 22.03 -6.28 10.59
CA SER A 17 22.17 -7.39 9.65
C SER A 17 20.91 -8.27 9.51
N SER A 18 19.71 -7.69 9.38
CA SER A 18 18.51 -8.46 9.03
C SER A 18 18.37 -8.63 7.52
N TYR A 19 19.04 -9.64 6.97
CA TYR A 19 19.18 -9.94 5.53
C TYR A 19 17.85 -10.15 4.74
N GLY A 20 16.69 -10.20 5.41
CA GLY A 20 15.40 -10.61 4.80
C GLY A 20 14.41 -9.50 4.40
N ILE A 21 14.32 -8.38 5.14
CA ILE A 21 13.29 -7.33 4.88
C ILE A 21 13.81 -6.24 3.94
N ASN A 22 15.12 -6.00 3.92
CA ASN A 22 15.72 -4.95 3.08
C ASN A 22 15.58 -5.22 1.57
N ASN A 23 15.34 -6.49 1.19
CA ASN A 23 15.06 -6.90 -0.19
C ASN A 23 13.58 -7.26 -0.43
N ALA A 24 12.69 -6.95 0.52
CA ALA A 24 11.27 -7.24 0.39
C ALA A 24 10.69 -6.51 -0.82
N ARG A 25 9.95 -7.25 -1.66
CA ARG A 25 9.28 -6.69 -2.84
C ARG A 25 7.94 -6.15 -2.41
N ILE A 26 7.89 -4.83 -2.18
CA ILE A 26 6.71 -4.15 -1.66
C ILE A 26 5.90 -3.58 -2.82
N ALA A 27 4.59 -3.82 -2.77
CA ALA A 27 3.60 -3.13 -3.58
C ALA A 27 2.81 -2.14 -2.73
N ILE A 28 2.50 -0.97 -3.29
CA ILE A 28 1.46 -0.09 -2.79
C ILE A 28 0.22 -0.32 -3.66
N VAL A 29 -0.90 -0.61 -3.01
CA VAL A 29 -2.15 -0.97 -3.67
C VAL A 29 -3.25 -0.02 -3.20
N MET A 30 -3.90 0.64 -4.16
CA MET A 30 -5.11 1.43 -3.93
C MET A 30 -6.25 0.82 -4.72
N ALA A 31 -7.50 1.10 -4.32
CA ALA A 31 -8.67 0.70 -5.09
C ALA A 31 -9.63 1.87 -5.25
N VAL A 32 -10.18 2.00 -6.46
CA VAL A 32 -11.27 2.93 -6.80
C VAL A 32 -12.48 2.10 -7.25
N ALA A 33 -13.69 2.61 -7.09
CA ALA A 33 -14.86 1.87 -7.56
C ALA A 33 -14.85 1.79 -9.09
N LYS A 34 -14.60 2.92 -9.76
CA LYS A 34 -14.45 3.03 -11.23
C LYS A 34 -13.30 3.95 -11.59
N ALA A 35 -12.82 3.88 -12.84
CA ALA A 35 -11.77 4.74 -13.35
C ALA A 35 -12.10 6.24 -13.22
N SER A 36 -13.38 6.60 -13.39
CA SER A 36 -13.85 7.98 -13.23
C SER A 36 -13.66 8.55 -11.82
N ASP A 37 -13.61 7.71 -10.78
CA ASP A 37 -13.40 8.16 -9.41
C ASP A 37 -11.93 8.55 -9.14
N TYR A 38 -11.01 8.24 -10.07
CA TYR A 38 -9.61 8.61 -9.97
C TYR A 38 -9.41 10.12 -9.81
N GLU A 39 -10.21 10.93 -10.50
CA GLU A 39 -10.08 12.38 -10.49
C GLU A 39 -10.33 12.98 -9.10
N GLU A 40 -11.23 12.38 -8.32
CA GLU A 40 -11.53 12.80 -6.94
C GLU A 40 -10.29 12.67 -6.04
N PHE A 41 -9.48 11.64 -6.27
CA PHE A 41 -8.36 11.26 -5.42
C PHE A 41 -6.98 11.58 -6.03
N VAL A 42 -6.96 12.38 -7.10
CA VAL A 42 -5.77 12.57 -7.94
C VAL A 42 -4.54 13.02 -7.17
N TYR A 43 -4.69 13.90 -6.17
CA TYR A 43 -3.57 14.41 -5.39
C TYR A 43 -2.97 13.35 -4.46
N ALA A 44 -3.82 12.60 -3.76
CA ALA A 44 -3.40 11.52 -2.86
C ALA A 44 -2.71 10.39 -3.64
N ILE A 45 -3.31 10.00 -4.76
CA ILE A 45 -2.75 9.00 -5.67
C ILE A 45 -1.42 9.47 -6.24
N ASN A 46 -1.32 10.71 -6.73
CA ASN A 46 -0.08 11.21 -7.34
C ASN A 46 1.06 11.33 -6.33
N ALA A 47 0.79 11.82 -5.12
CA ALA A 47 1.78 11.84 -4.04
C ALA A 47 2.32 10.43 -3.75
N THR A 48 1.42 9.45 -3.70
CA THR A 48 1.78 8.04 -3.45
C THR A 48 2.55 7.42 -4.63
N LYS A 49 2.18 7.74 -5.87
CA LYS A 49 2.93 7.33 -7.08
C LYS A 49 4.37 7.85 -7.06
N CYS A 50 4.57 9.11 -6.69
CA CYS A 50 5.90 9.69 -6.57
C CYS A 50 6.72 9.00 -5.48
N TYR A 51 6.11 8.73 -4.33
CA TYR A 51 6.76 7.98 -3.24
C TYR A 51 7.13 6.56 -3.65
N ALA A 52 6.22 5.83 -4.31
CA ALA A 52 6.49 4.50 -4.85
C ALA A 52 7.67 4.51 -5.84
N ALA A 53 7.67 5.47 -6.77
CA ALA A 53 8.75 5.62 -7.75
C ALA A 53 10.10 5.94 -7.09
N HIS A 54 10.11 6.77 -6.04
CA HIS A 54 11.33 7.14 -5.31
C HIS A 54 12.01 5.93 -4.65
N PHE A 55 11.22 5.03 -4.05
CA PHE A 55 11.73 3.86 -3.33
C PHE A 55 11.70 2.55 -4.15
N GLY A 56 11.25 2.60 -5.41
CA GLY A 56 11.17 1.43 -6.27
C GLY A 56 10.07 0.42 -5.89
N TYR A 57 9.02 0.88 -5.22
CA TYR A 57 7.85 0.05 -4.92
C TYR A 57 6.96 -0.14 -6.15
N GLN A 58 6.32 -1.30 -6.28
CA GLN A 58 5.29 -1.48 -7.30
C GLN A 58 4.05 -0.65 -6.93
N MET A 59 3.39 -0.05 -7.91
CA MET A 59 2.15 0.70 -7.69
C MET A 59 1.01 0.05 -8.45
N HIS A 60 -0.06 -0.31 -7.76
CA HIS A 60 -1.28 -0.86 -8.33
C HIS A 60 -2.50 -0.03 -7.94
N ILE A 61 -3.35 0.29 -8.91
CA ILE A 61 -4.65 0.92 -8.67
C ILE A 61 -5.69 -0.01 -9.27
N ILE A 62 -6.56 -0.55 -8.42
CA ILE A 62 -7.57 -1.53 -8.82
C ILE A 62 -8.90 -0.82 -9.05
N GLU A 63 -9.46 -0.98 -10.23
CA GLU A 63 -10.82 -0.54 -10.57
C GLU A 63 -11.81 -1.67 -10.25
N LEU A 64 -12.54 -1.54 -9.14
CA LEU A 64 -13.29 -2.65 -8.54
C LEU A 64 -14.50 -3.11 -9.36
N TYR A 65 -15.08 -2.26 -10.22
CA TYR A 65 -16.26 -2.58 -11.03
C TYR A 65 -16.02 -2.59 -12.54
N GLU A 66 -14.79 -2.35 -12.99
CA GLU A 66 -14.44 -2.30 -14.43
C GLU A 66 -13.44 -3.40 -14.82
N ASN A 67 -13.01 -4.23 -13.86
CA ASN A 67 -12.18 -5.41 -14.10
C ASN A 67 -13.02 -6.70 -14.09
N HIS A 68 -13.24 -7.27 -15.29
CA HIS A 68 -14.05 -8.48 -15.47
C HIS A 68 -13.47 -9.74 -14.80
N GLU A 69 -12.13 -9.89 -14.79
CA GLU A 69 -11.50 -11.01 -14.08
C GLU A 69 -11.68 -10.89 -12.57
N LEU A 70 -11.55 -9.68 -12.04
CA LEU A 70 -11.80 -9.40 -10.64
C LEU A 70 -13.26 -9.66 -10.28
N GLU A 71 -14.21 -9.22 -11.11
CA GLU A 71 -15.64 -9.44 -10.85
C GLU A 71 -15.98 -10.93 -10.74
N LYS A 72 -15.35 -11.77 -11.57
CA LYS A 72 -15.51 -13.23 -11.51
C LYS A 72 -14.95 -13.84 -10.22
N ASN A 73 -13.81 -13.34 -9.73
CA ASN A 73 -13.12 -13.90 -8.57
C ASN A 73 -13.54 -13.26 -7.23
N CYS A 74 -14.09 -12.05 -7.27
CA CYS A 74 -14.44 -11.22 -6.12
C CYS A 74 -15.86 -10.67 -6.27
N ASN A 75 -16.86 -11.54 -6.19
CA ASN A 75 -18.28 -11.23 -6.39
C ASN A 75 -18.98 -10.59 -5.16
N HIS A 76 -18.21 -9.99 -4.24
CA HIS A 76 -18.76 -9.32 -3.07
C HIS A 76 -19.60 -8.11 -3.49
N THR A 77 -20.82 -8.00 -2.94
CA THR A 77 -21.76 -6.90 -3.23
C THR A 77 -21.32 -5.57 -2.61
N HIS A 78 -20.72 -5.64 -1.43
CA HIS A 78 -20.26 -4.45 -0.71
C HIS A 78 -18.82 -4.11 -1.06
N LEU A 79 -18.60 -2.84 -1.44
CA LEU A 79 -17.29 -2.26 -1.77
C LEU A 79 -16.21 -2.59 -0.72
N PHE A 80 -16.57 -2.46 0.56
CA PHE A 80 -15.65 -2.68 1.67
C PHE A 80 -15.09 -4.11 1.73
N PHE A 81 -15.86 -5.12 1.36
CA PHE A 81 -15.34 -6.50 1.27
C PHE A 81 -14.68 -6.78 -0.08
N LYS A 82 -15.23 -6.21 -1.16
CA LYS A 82 -14.71 -6.40 -2.52
C LYS A 82 -13.26 -5.97 -2.64
N ARG A 83 -12.88 -4.85 -2.01
CA ARG A 83 -11.50 -4.34 -2.02
C ARG A 83 -10.49 -5.26 -1.34
N HIS A 84 -10.89 -5.93 -0.25
CA HIS A 84 -10.03 -6.89 0.45
C HIS A 84 -9.82 -8.16 -0.38
N CYS A 85 -10.88 -8.64 -1.04
CA CYS A 85 -10.77 -9.73 -2.00
C CYS A 85 -9.87 -9.35 -3.18
N ALA A 86 -10.03 -8.14 -3.71
CA ALA A 86 -9.24 -7.66 -4.84
C ALA A 86 -7.74 -7.58 -4.52
N LEU A 87 -7.39 -7.12 -3.32
CA LEU A 87 -6.01 -7.17 -2.84
C LEU A 87 -5.50 -8.62 -2.79
N ALA A 88 -6.25 -9.53 -2.16
CA ALA A 88 -5.83 -10.92 -2.04
C ALA A 88 -5.62 -11.59 -3.42
N TRP A 89 -6.54 -11.34 -4.36
CA TRP A 89 -6.43 -11.82 -5.74
C TRP A 89 -5.20 -11.24 -6.48
N LEU A 90 -4.94 -9.93 -6.32
CA LEU A 90 -3.78 -9.28 -6.89
C LEU A 90 -2.47 -9.86 -6.32
N MET A 91 -2.39 -10.03 -5.01
CA MET A 91 -1.21 -10.59 -4.34
C MET A 91 -0.96 -12.03 -4.76
N GLU A 92 -1.99 -12.89 -4.77
CA GLU A 92 -1.86 -14.29 -5.20
C GLU A 92 -1.40 -14.38 -6.67
N SER A 93 -1.98 -13.57 -7.55
CA SER A 93 -1.59 -13.51 -8.97
C SER A 93 -0.15 -13.02 -9.18
N ASN A 94 0.43 -12.35 -8.18
CA ASN A 94 1.76 -11.77 -8.20
C ASN A 94 2.67 -12.31 -7.07
N ARG A 95 2.39 -13.51 -6.55
CA ARG A 95 3.13 -14.10 -5.41
C ARG A 95 4.64 -14.28 -5.64
N LEU A 96 5.07 -14.24 -6.90
CA LEU A 96 6.48 -14.31 -7.28
C LEU A 96 7.16 -12.95 -7.36
N THR A 97 6.44 -11.84 -7.19
CA THR A 97 6.96 -10.47 -7.34
C THR A 97 6.51 -9.54 -6.22
N ILE A 98 5.55 -9.93 -5.37
CA ILE A 98 5.06 -9.16 -4.23
C ILE A 98 5.19 -10.02 -2.98
N ASP A 99 5.96 -9.55 -2.01
CA ASP A 99 6.09 -10.16 -0.68
C ASP A 99 5.20 -9.46 0.35
N TYR A 100 4.99 -8.15 0.17
CA TYR A 100 4.14 -7.35 1.02
C TYR A 100 3.34 -6.35 0.19
N ALA A 101 2.11 -6.09 0.59
CA ALA A 101 1.30 -5.03 0.04
C ALA A 101 0.90 -4.03 1.12
N LEU A 102 1.23 -2.75 0.93
CA LEU A 102 0.59 -1.66 1.65
C LEU A 102 -0.70 -1.31 0.93
N TYR A 103 -1.83 -1.71 1.49
CA TYR A 103 -3.16 -1.32 1.01
C TYR A 103 -3.51 0.06 1.57
N LEU A 104 -3.81 1.02 0.70
CA LEU A 104 -4.22 2.38 1.06
C LEU A 104 -5.63 2.70 0.51
N ASP A 105 -6.45 3.38 1.32
CA ASP A 105 -7.66 4.01 0.81
C ASP A 105 -7.26 5.10 -0.21
N ALA A 106 -8.08 5.31 -1.24
CA ALA A 106 -7.73 6.22 -2.34
C ALA A 106 -7.61 7.69 -1.88
N ASP A 107 -8.27 8.07 -0.79
CA ASP A 107 -8.20 9.39 -0.17
C ASP A 107 -6.98 9.56 0.76
N MET A 108 -6.11 8.55 0.88
CA MET A 108 -4.88 8.62 1.67
C MET A 108 -3.65 8.90 0.81
N GLY A 109 -2.87 9.91 1.19
CA GLY A 109 -1.64 10.32 0.51
C GLY A 109 -0.42 10.33 1.42
N VAL A 110 0.77 10.31 0.83
CA VAL A 110 2.05 10.37 1.55
C VAL A 110 2.38 11.81 1.93
N ILE A 111 2.52 12.07 3.24
CA ILE A 111 2.89 13.39 3.78
C ILE A 111 4.37 13.49 4.20
N ASN A 112 4.99 12.36 4.56
CA ASN A 112 6.37 12.30 5.01
C ASN A 112 7.13 11.26 4.18
N PRO A 113 7.76 11.67 3.06
CA PRO A 113 8.47 10.76 2.18
C PRO A 113 9.84 10.33 2.73
N CYS A 114 10.23 10.73 3.94
CA CYS A 114 11.53 10.41 4.52
C CYS A 114 11.59 9.06 5.24
N HIS A 115 10.46 8.35 5.37
CA HIS A 115 10.41 7.01 5.95
C HIS A 115 10.05 5.98 4.88
N THR A 116 10.65 4.81 4.99
CA THR A 116 10.39 3.65 4.14
C THR A 116 9.23 2.81 4.69
N ILE A 117 8.54 2.06 3.83
CA ILE A 117 7.49 1.12 4.28
C ILE A 117 8.08 0.00 5.14
N GLN A 118 9.33 -0.42 4.86
CA GLN A 118 10.04 -1.48 5.57
C GLN A 118 10.14 -1.20 7.08
N GLU A 119 10.22 0.06 7.50
CA GLU A 119 10.24 0.46 8.92
C GLU A 119 8.96 0.04 9.66
N TYR A 120 7.84 -0.10 8.95
CA TYR A 120 6.53 -0.44 9.50
C TYR A 120 6.16 -1.92 9.34
N VAL A 121 6.98 -2.71 8.63
CA VAL A 121 6.75 -4.15 8.46
C VAL A 121 7.14 -4.88 9.75
N VAL A 122 6.20 -5.65 10.31
CA VAL A 122 6.45 -6.47 11.50
C VAL A 122 7.39 -7.63 11.14
N LYS A 123 8.49 -7.76 11.90
CA LYS A 123 9.54 -8.76 11.64
C LYS A 123 9.14 -10.21 11.96
N ASP A 124 8.07 -10.40 12.73
CA ASP A 124 7.57 -11.74 13.05
C ASP A 124 6.91 -12.37 11.82
N VAL A 125 7.52 -13.45 11.31
CA VAL A 125 7.08 -14.13 10.08
C VAL A 125 5.66 -14.69 10.13
N ARG A 126 5.09 -14.84 11.33
CA ARG A 126 3.72 -15.34 11.56
C ARG A 126 2.67 -14.25 11.41
N VAL A 127 3.08 -12.98 11.34
CA VAL A 127 2.18 -11.84 11.14
C VAL A 127 1.94 -11.67 9.64
N HIS A 128 0.67 -11.79 9.25
CA HIS A 128 0.24 -11.66 7.85
C HIS A 128 -0.49 -10.34 7.59
N LEU A 129 -1.08 -9.74 8.63
CA LEU A 129 -1.82 -8.49 8.55
C LEU A 129 -1.36 -7.56 9.67
N THR A 130 -1.04 -6.33 9.32
CA THR A 130 -0.71 -5.26 10.27
C THR A 130 -1.65 -4.09 10.06
N PHE A 131 -2.47 -3.82 11.07
CA PHE A 131 -3.41 -2.70 11.10
C PHE A 131 -2.84 -1.54 11.91
N TYR A 132 -3.45 -0.37 11.76
CA TYR A 132 -3.19 0.79 12.61
C TYR A 132 -4.45 1.19 13.39
N GLU A 133 -4.24 1.84 14.52
CA GLU A 133 -5.32 2.38 15.35
C GLU A 133 -5.78 3.75 14.82
N ARG A 134 -7.09 3.98 14.76
CA ARG A 134 -7.65 5.30 14.44
C ARG A 134 -7.71 6.18 15.69
N TYR A 135 -7.17 7.38 15.59
CA TYR A 135 -7.17 8.36 16.69
C TYR A 135 -8.57 8.71 17.22
N PHE A 136 -9.60 8.71 16.36
CA PHE A 136 -10.91 9.29 16.70
C PHE A 136 -11.94 8.30 17.28
N ASN A 137 -11.69 6.99 17.28
CA ASN A 137 -12.68 6.01 17.77
C ASN A 137 -12.12 4.72 18.39
N VAL A 138 -10.81 4.60 18.64
CA VAL A 138 -10.19 3.40 19.28
C VAL A 138 -10.50 2.10 18.52
N GLN A 139 -10.84 2.19 17.22
CA GLN A 139 -11.07 1.04 16.36
C GLN A 139 -9.86 0.80 15.46
N PHE A 140 -9.64 -0.46 15.11
CA PHE A 140 -8.67 -0.82 14.08
C PHE A 140 -9.16 -0.34 12.72
N ALA A 141 -8.31 0.40 12.01
CA ALA A 141 -8.61 0.83 10.66
C ALA A 141 -8.55 -0.36 9.70
N ALA A 142 -9.68 -0.74 9.10
CA ALA A 142 -9.69 -1.66 7.97
C ALA A 142 -9.51 -0.95 6.61
N GLY A 143 -9.43 0.39 6.62
CA GLY A 143 -9.22 1.22 5.42
C GLY A 143 -7.84 1.04 4.80
N SER A 144 -6.82 0.84 5.62
CA SER A 144 -5.45 0.67 5.15
C SER A 144 -4.68 -0.21 6.11
N TYR A 145 -3.78 -1.03 5.57
CA TYR A 145 -3.04 -2.04 6.33
C TYR A 145 -1.91 -2.59 5.48
N ILE A 146 -0.95 -3.26 6.13
CA ILE A 146 0.07 -4.05 5.45
C ILE A 146 -0.36 -5.51 5.45
N ALA A 147 -0.31 -6.14 4.27
CA ALA A 147 -0.54 -7.57 4.07
C ALA A 147 0.74 -8.25 3.60
N LYS A 148 0.87 -9.55 3.91
CA LYS A 148 1.94 -10.45 3.48
C LYS A 148 1.33 -11.71 2.87
#